data_AF-A0A956YVS6-F1
#
_entry.id   AF-A0A956YVS6-F1
#
_cell.length_a   1.000
_cell.length_b   1.000
_cell.length_c   1.000
_cell.angle_alpha   90.00
_cell.angle_beta   90.00
_cell.angle_gamma   90.00
#
_symmetry.space_group_name_H-M   'P 1'
#
loop_
_entity.id
_entity.type
_entity.pdbx_description
1 polymer ?
#
loop_
_entity_poly.entity_id
_entity_poly.type
_entity_poly.pdbx_seq_one_letter_code
_entity_poly.pdbx_strand_id
1 'polypeptide(L)'
;MKVLLLALVLVLALNATALAQEERPYRIVVVTHGQASDPFWSVVKNGVDQAAIDMRVTVEYQAPATFDMVAMSQLIDAAVAS
;
A
#
# COMPACT_ATOMS: atom_id res chain seq x y z
N MET A 1 -36.48 -7.66 22.98
CA MET A 1 -36.18 -6.50 22.11
C MET A 1 -34.99 -5.66 22.58
N LYS A 2 -34.93 -5.22 23.85
CA LYS A 2 -33.83 -4.36 24.36
C LYS A 2 -32.42 -4.96 24.22
N VAL A 3 -32.27 -6.26 24.46
CA VAL A 3 -30.99 -6.98 24.30
C VAL A 3 -30.54 -7.03 22.84
N LEU A 4 -31.49 -7.15 21.89
CA LEU A 4 -31.21 -7.17 20.46
C LEU A 4 -30.75 -5.79 19.95
N LEU A 5 -31.38 -4.72 20.45
CA LEU A 5 -30.95 -3.34 20.19
C LEU A 5 -29.56 -3.04 20.77
N LEU A 6 -29.26 -3.50 22.00
CA LEU A 6 -27.93 -3.34 22.58
C LEU A 6 -26.85 -4.08 21.77
N ALA A 7 -27.14 -5.31 21.34
CA ALA A 7 -26.22 -6.09 20.51
C ALA A 7 -25.93 -5.40 19.16
N LEU A 8 -26.96 -4.84 18.52
CA LEU A 8 -26.81 -4.10 17.26
C LEU A 8 -25.97 -2.82 17.43
N VAL A 9 -26.22 -2.06 18.49
CA VAL A 9 -25.46 -0.83 18.80
C VAL A 9 -23.98 -1.16 19.08
N LEU A 10 -23.71 -2.26 19.79
CA LEU A 10 -22.34 -2.70 20.07
C LEU A 10 -21.60 -3.13 18.79
N VAL A 11 -22.26 -3.86 17.89
CA VAL A 11 -21.69 -4.25 16.59
C VAL A 11 -21.40 -3.02 15.72
N LEU A 12 -22.30 -2.04 15.68
CA LEU A 12 -22.08 -0.81 14.92
C LEU A 12 -20.93 0.04 15.51
N ALA A 13 -20.83 0.13 16.84
CA ALA A 13 -19.76 0.86 17.51
C ALA A 13 -18.37 0.24 17.26
N LEU A 14 -18.26 -1.10 17.23
CA LEU A 14 -17.02 -1.80 16.91
C LEU A 14 -16.57 -1.53 15.46
N ASN A 15 -17.51 -1.51 14.51
CA ASN A 15 -17.20 -1.20 13.10
C ASN A 15 -16.76 0.26 12.90
N ALA A 16 -17.34 1.20 13.65
CA ALA A 16 -16.95 2.62 13.56
C ALA A 16 -15.48 2.84 13.97
N THR A 17 -14.97 2.10 14.95
CA THR A 17 -13.55 2.19 15.36
C THR A 17 -12.59 1.62 14.32
N ALA A 18 -13.00 0.61 13.54
CA ALA A 18 -12.18 0.04 12.46
C ALA A 18 -12.04 1.01 11.27
N LEU A 19 -13.08 1.80 10.98
CA LEU A 19 -13.08 2.82 9.92
C LEU A 19 -12.37 4.12 10.34
N ALA A 20 -12.19 4.36 11.63
CA ALA A 20 -11.57 5.58 12.16
C ALA A 20 -10.02 5.50 12.22
N GLN A 21 -9.41 4.41 11.76
CA GLN A 21 -7.95 4.32 11.77
C GLN A 21 -7.37 5.13 10.60
N GLU A 22 -6.87 6.32 10.92
CA GLU A 22 -6.21 7.22 9.96
C GLU A 22 -5.08 6.52 9.19
N GLU A 23 -4.94 6.87 7.91
CA GLU A 23 -3.74 6.56 7.15
C GLU A 23 -2.54 7.14 7.88
N ARG A 24 -1.51 6.32 8.04
CA ARG A 24 -0.26 6.76 8.64
C ARG A 24 0.41 7.71 7.65
N PRO A 25 1.06 8.78 8.14
CA PRO A 25 1.67 9.82 7.30
C PRO A 25 3.01 9.35 6.69
N TYR A 26 3.13 8.08 6.32
CA TYR A 26 4.31 7.52 5.69
C TYR A 26 4.03 7.29 4.20
N ARG A 27 4.86 7.89 3.37
CA ARG A 27 4.94 7.63 1.93
C ARG A 27 6.14 6.76 1.66
N ILE A 28 5.93 5.61 1.00
CA ILE A 28 6.98 4.67 0.65
C ILE A 28 7.03 4.55 -0.86
N VAL A 29 8.18 4.86 -1.47
CA VAL A 29 8.39 4.62 -2.90
C VAL A 29 9.24 3.36 -3.05
N VAL A 30 8.70 2.35 -3.73
CA VAL A 30 9.37 1.08 -4.01
C VAL A 30 9.88 1.12 -5.44
N VAL A 31 11.20 1.23 -5.61
CA VAL A 31 11.87 1.20 -6.91
C VAL A 31 12.49 -0.18 -7.13
N THR A 32 12.16 -0.84 -8.25
CA THR A 32 12.72 -2.14 -8.61
C THR A 32 13.35 -2.12 -10.00
N HIS A 33 14.25 -3.06 -10.29
CA HIS A 33 14.84 -3.25 -11.61
C HIS A 33 13.98 -4.15 -12.52
N GLY A 34 12.89 -4.67 -11.97
CA GLY A 34 12.07 -5.71 -12.58
C GLY A 34 10.83 -5.15 -13.25
N GLN A 35 10.54 -5.65 -14.44
CA GLN A 35 9.36 -5.25 -15.18
C GLN A 35 8.10 -5.81 -14.52
N ALA A 36 7.00 -5.06 -14.51
CA ALA A 36 5.71 -5.56 -14.02
C ALA A 36 5.19 -6.78 -14.82
N SER A 37 5.67 -6.97 -16.06
CA SER A 37 5.37 -8.11 -16.93
C SER A 37 6.14 -9.38 -16.58
N ASP A 38 7.18 -9.30 -15.74
CA ASP A 38 7.88 -10.46 -15.22
C ASP A 38 7.02 -11.13 -14.12
N PRO A 39 6.74 -12.45 -14.22
CA PRO A 39 5.94 -13.17 -13.24
C PRO A 39 6.43 -13.03 -11.80
N PHE A 40 7.74 -12.92 -11.58
CA PHE A 40 8.30 -12.72 -10.24
C PHE A 40 7.93 -11.35 -9.69
N TRP A 41 8.14 -10.30 -10.48
CA TRP A 41 7.90 -8.92 -10.05
C TRP A 41 6.43 -8.57 -9.94
N SER A 42 5.54 -9.23 -10.70
CA SER A 42 4.09 -9.12 -10.48
C SER A 42 3.69 -9.61 -9.08
N VAL A 43 4.23 -10.73 -8.61
CA VAL A 43 3.95 -11.24 -7.26
C VAL A 43 4.50 -10.30 -6.19
N VAL A 44 5.72 -9.76 -6.40
CA VAL A 44 6.31 -8.76 -5.50
C VAL A 44 5.43 -7.52 -5.40
N LYS A 45 4.98 -6.96 -6.52
CA LYS A 45 4.10 -5.80 -6.53
C LYS A 45 2.80 -6.07 -5.78
N ASN A 46 2.17 -7.23 -6.02
CA ASN A 46 0.94 -7.61 -5.31
C ASN A 46 1.14 -7.66 -3.79
N GLY A 47 2.29 -8.17 -3.33
CA GLY A 47 2.64 -8.16 -1.90
C GLY A 47 2.85 -6.75 -1.34
N VAL A 48 3.49 -5.88 -2.11
CA VAL A 48 3.69 -4.46 -1.75
C VAL A 48 2.34 -3.74 -1.63
N ASP A 49 1.44 -3.94 -2.60
CA ASP A 49 0.09 -3.35 -2.60
C ASP A 49 -0.72 -3.84 -1.38
N GLN A 50 -0.64 -5.13 -1.04
CA GLN A 50 -1.31 -5.66 0.16
C GLN A 50 -0.72 -5.06 1.44
N ALA A 51 0.60 -4.94 1.55
CA ALA A 51 1.25 -4.33 2.70
C ALA A 51 0.87 -2.85 2.88
N ALA A 52 0.65 -2.11 1.78
CA ALA A 52 0.15 -0.74 1.82
C ALA A 52 -1.21 -0.66 2.55
N ILE A 53 -2.12 -1.58 2.22
CA ILE A 53 -3.45 -1.69 2.85
C ILE A 53 -3.31 -2.07 4.32
N ASP A 54 -2.56 -3.13 4.62
CA ASP A 54 -2.43 -3.67 5.98
C ASP A 54 -1.81 -2.65 6.94
N MET A 55 -0.80 -1.93 6.46
CA MET A 55 -0.09 -0.92 7.25
C MET A 55 -0.77 0.45 7.21
N ARG A 56 -1.76 0.65 6.32
CA ARG A 56 -2.43 1.92 6.06
C ARG A 56 -1.43 3.04 5.74
N VAL A 57 -0.56 2.79 4.75
CA VAL A 57 0.45 3.74 4.27
C VAL A 57 0.29 3.95 2.77
N THR A 58 0.74 5.09 2.28
CA THR A 58 0.80 5.34 0.83
C THR A 58 2.02 4.66 0.26
N VAL A 59 1.83 3.83 -0.78
CA VAL A 59 2.94 3.19 -1.50
C VAL A 59 2.86 3.50 -2.99
N GLU A 60 3.99 3.90 -3.56
CA GLU A 60 4.17 4.08 -4.99
C GLU A 60 5.18 3.05 -5.50
N TYR A 61 4.78 2.24 -6.48
CA TYR A 61 5.68 1.27 -7.10
C TYR A 61 6.19 1.79 -8.44
N GLN A 62 7.51 1.90 -8.59
CA GLN A 62 8.15 2.39 -9.81
C GLN A 62 9.16 1.36 -10.33
N ALA A 63 9.20 1.20 -11.65
CA ALA A 63 10.17 0.35 -12.33
C ALA A 63 10.46 0.93 -13.73
N PRO A 64 11.68 0.76 -14.24
CA PRO A 64 12.00 1.14 -15.61
C PRO A 64 11.29 0.19 -16.61
N ALA A 65 11.01 0.69 -17.82
CA ALA A 65 10.31 -0.07 -18.86
C ALA A 65 11.12 -1.26 -19.39
N THR A 66 12.45 -1.21 -19.26
CA THR A 66 13.39 -2.29 -19.59
C THR A 66 14.41 -2.42 -18.48
N PHE A 67 15.23 -3.47 -18.51
CA PHE A 67 16.34 -3.60 -17.56
C PHE A 67 17.40 -2.53 -17.85
N ASP A 68 17.31 -1.42 -17.12
CA ASP A 68 18.23 -0.29 -17.20
C ASP A 68 18.47 0.28 -15.80
N MET A 69 19.71 0.08 -15.31
CA MET A 69 20.12 0.52 -13.98
C MET A 69 20.33 2.04 -13.88
N VAL A 70 20.62 2.71 -15.00
CA VAL A 70 20.74 4.19 -15.04
C VAL A 70 19.35 4.81 -14.94
N ALA A 71 18.38 4.29 -15.70
CA ALA A 71 16.99 4.69 -15.57
C ALA A 71 16.46 4.42 -14.15
N MET A 72 16.81 3.27 -13.55
CA MET A 72 16.46 2.99 -12.16
C MET A 72 17.07 4.00 -11.19
N SER A 73 18.33 4.41 -11.38
CA SER A 73 18.96 5.47 -10.57
C SER A 73 18.18 6.79 -10.68
N GLN A 74 17.74 7.16 -11.88
CA GLN A 74 16.95 8.37 -12.09
C GLN A 74 15.57 8.30 -11.38
N LEU A 75 14.95 7.12 -11.35
CA LEU A 75 13.72 6.90 -10.58
C LEU A 75 13.96 7.05 -9.06
N ILE A 76 15.11 6.58 -8.56
CA ILE A 76 15.50 6.77 -7.16
C ILE A 76 15.70 8.26 -6.86
N ASP A 77 16.43 8.98 -7.70
CA ASP A 77 16.66 10.42 -7.53
C ASP A 77 15.33 11.20 -7.53
N ALA A 78 14.41 10.87 -8.44
CA ALA A 78 13.09 11.46 -8.50
C ALA A 78 12.23 11.14 -7.26
N ALA A 79 12.30 9.89 -6.76
CA ALA A 79 11.63 9.48 -5.53
C ALA A 79 12.12 10.27 -4.31
N VAL A 80 13.42 10.51 -4.20
CA VAL A 80 14.02 11.29 -3.10
C VAL A 80 13.65 12.78 -3.20
N ALA A 81 13.52 13.31 -4.40
CA ALA A 81 13.22 14.72 -4.64
C ALA A 81 11.73 15.10 -4.57
N SER A 82 10.82 14.15 -4.27
CA SER A 82 9.36 14.34 -4.33
C SER A 82 8.66 14.44 -2.98
#